data_AF-A0AA38YFA4-F1
#
_entry.id   AF-A0AA38YFA4-F1
#
_cell.length_a   1.000
_cell.length_b   1.000
_cell.length_c   1.000
_cell.angle_alpha   90.00
_cell.angle_beta   90.00
_cell.angle_gamma   90.00
#
_symmetry.space_group_name_H-M   'P 1'
#
loop_
_entity.id
_entity.type
_entity.pdbx_description
1 polymer ?
#
loop_
_entity_poly.entity_id
_entity_poly.type
_entity_poly.pdbx_seq_one_letter_code
_entity_poly.pdbx_strand_id
1 'polypeptide(L)'
;MTQWKSKLNLSDDADLHSDEATAKLKLGLFSYPVLQAADILLYQATLVPVGADQLQHIEFARSLARSFNSHVRSRPESGGNVFRVPWPALSAAQRIMSLKRPTQKMSKSDPDPKSRILITDTREEIHAKIKGAVTDSEPGISYDIDKRPGVSNLVDILRNVTSLSLAPEAIAKDLENMTMRAFKEMVADNVCQCLEGVHDRFEELMDPSNQTLNIEAEEGAKKARRVAIRTMRSVKNSLGLESFCASSNMWDREMIRESGTDNTIAEDSNTTIRYITTKEGTADAIQEALAGLNKQSSQVDEPETTKPQ
;
A
#
# COMPACT_ATOMS: atom_id res chain seq x y z
N MET A 1 -1.28 -14.36 -10.65
CA MET A 1 -1.50 -13.04 -11.27
C MET A 1 -2.95 -12.95 -11.73
N THR A 2 -3.86 -12.53 -10.86
CA THR A 2 -5.31 -12.52 -11.12
C THR A 2 -5.86 -11.13 -11.45
N GLN A 3 -5.08 -10.06 -11.23
CA GLN A 3 -5.58 -8.70 -11.41
C GLN A 3 -5.78 -8.27 -12.88
N TRP A 4 -5.11 -8.90 -13.86
CA TRP A 4 -5.27 -8.49 -15.26
C TRP A 4 -6.69 -8.76 -15.77
N LYS A 5 -7.37 -9.81 -15.28
CA LYS A 5 -8.77 -10.11 -15.61
C LYS A 5 -9.69 -8.98 -15.14
N SER A 6 -9.58 -8.63 -13.85
CA SER A 6 -10.33 -7.51 -13.26
C SER A 6 -10.05 -6.18 -13.95
N LYS A 7 -8.79 -5.89 -14.31
CA LYS A 7 -8.40 -4.65 -15.01
C LYS A 7 -8.92 -4.59 -16.45
N LEU A 8 -9.23 -5.72 -17.08
CA LEU A 8 -9.84 -5.79 -18.39
C LEU A 8 -11.37 -5.95 -18.34
N ASN A 9 -11.98 -5.93 -17.14
CA ASN A 9 -13.39 -6.25 -16.91
C ASN A 9 -13.80 -7.61 -17.50
N LEU A 10 -12.91 -8.59 -17.46
CA LEU A 10 -13.19 -9.97 -17.88
C LEU A 10 -13.76 -10.77 -16.71
N SER A 11 -14.49 -11.84 -17.02
CA SER A 11 -14.95 -12.79 -15.99
C SER A 11 -13.77 -13.47 -15.31
N ASP A 12 -13.97 -13.93 -14.07
CA ASP A 12 -12.92 -14.63 -13.32
C ASP A 12 -12.51 -15.95 -14.01
N ASP A 13 -13.42 -16.57 -14.76
CA ASP A 13 -13.20 -17.78 -15.54
C ASP A 13 -12.56 -17.52 -16.91
N ALA A 14 -12.35 -16.26 -17.30
CA ALA A 14 -11.80 -15.92 -18.61
C ALA A 14 -10.42 -16.55 -18.81
N ASP A 15 -10.25 -17.24 -19.93
CA ASP A 15 -8.96 -17.83 -20.30
C ASP A 15 -8.05 -16.80 -20.97
N LEU A 16 -6.75 -16.93 -20.72
CA LEU A 16 -5.72 -16.09 -21.34
C LEU A 16 -5.73 -16.22 -22.87
N HIS A 17 -6.08 -17.40 -23.39
CA HIS A 17 -6.14 -17.68 -24.82
C HIS A 17 -7.49 -17.34 -25.46
N SER A 18 -8.44 -16.79 -24.71
CA SER A 18 -9.70 -16.31 -25.30
C SER A 18 -9.43 -15.15 -26.27
N ASP A 19 -10.22 -15.07 -27.35
CA ASP A 19 -10.11 -13.99 -28.33
C ASP A 19 -10.28 -12.62 -27.67
N GLU A 20 -11.14 -12.53 -26.65
CA GLU A 20 -11.41 -11.29 -25.93
C GLU A 20 -10.23 -10.85 -25.04
N ALA A 21 -9.57 -11.79 -24.36
CA ALA A 21 -8.36 -11.51 -23.60
C ALA A 21 -7.20 -11.12 -24.52
N THR A 22 -6.99 -11.88 -25.59
CA THR A 22 -5.88 -11.68 -26.53
C THR A 22 -5.99 -10.34 -27.28
N ALA A 23 -7.20 -9.91 -27.62
CA ALA A 23 -7.44 -8.63 -28.29
C ALA A 23 -7.19 -7.41 -27.38
N LYS A 24 -7.42 -7.53 -26.07
CA LYS A 24 -7.38 -6.40 -25.11
C LYS A 24 -6.12 -6.38 -24.25
N LEU A 25 -5.47 -7.52 -24.01
CA LEU A 25 -4.36 -7.65 -23.08
C LEU A 25 -3.05 -7.15 -23.71
N LYS A 26 -2.54 -6.05 -23.17
CA LYS A 26 -1.19 -5.56 -23.49
C LYS A 26 -0.15 -6.28 -22.64
N LEU A 27 1.01 -6.59 -23.25
CA LEU A 27 2.13 -7.24 -22.55
C LEU A 27 2.51 -6.53 -21.24
N GLY A 28 2.59 -5.19 -21.26
CA GLY A 28 2.93 -4.43 -20.06
C GLY A 28 1.92 -4.60 -18.91
N LEU A 29 0.63 -4.77 -19.21
CA LEU A 29 -0.39 -5.02 -18.19
C LEU A 29 -0.29 -6.45 -17.64
N PHE A 30 0.15 -7.41 -18.45
CA PHE A 30 0.39 -8.77 -18.00
C PHE A 30 1.67 -8.88 -17.16
N SER A 31 2.76 -8.21 -17.57
CA SER A 31 4.08 -8.38 -17.00
C SER A 31 4.44 -7.38 -15.90
N TYR A 32 3.62 -6.36 -15.61
CA TYR A 32 3.98 -5.37 -14.58
C TYR A 32 4.29 -5.98 -13.21
N PRO A 33 3.73 -7.12 -12.76
CA PRO A 33 4.11 -7.68 -11.46
C PRO A 33 5.59 -8.10 -11.40
N VAL A 34 6.22 -8.38 -12.55
CA VAL A 34 7.67 -8.61 -12.65
C VAL A 34 8.44 -7.31 -12.40
N LEU A 35 8.01 -6.21 -13.02
CA LEU A 35 8.62 -4.89 -12.81
C LEU A 35 8.41 -4.43 -11.35
N GLN A 36 7.21 -4.60 -10.80
CA GLN A 36 6.91 -4.30 -9.40
C GLN A 36 7.80 -5.10 -8.43
N ALA A 37 8.04 -6.39 -8.72
CA ALA A 37 8.98 -7.18 -7.93
C ALA A 37 10.42 -6.63 -8.04
N ALA A 38 10.86 -6.24 -9.24
CA ALA A 38 12.15 -5.59 -9.42
C ALA A 38 12.25 -4.28 -8.62
N ASP A 39 11.21 -3.44 -8.66
CA ASP A 39 11.15 -2.18 -7.90
C ASP A 39 11.30 -2.41 -6.39
N ILE A 40 10.70 -3.48 -5.85
CA ILE A 40 10.81 -3.83 -4.42
C ILE A 40 12.21 -4.36 -4.08
N LEU A 41 12.70 -5.31 -4.87
CA LEU A 41 13.94 -6.05 -4.57
C LEU A 41 15.19 -5.22 -4.82
N LEU A 42 15.14 -4.28 -5.78
CA LEU A 42 16.24 -3.37 -6.11
C LEU A 42 16.71 -2.55 -4.89
N TYR A 43 15.79 -2.18 -4.01
CA TYR A 43 16.06 -1.40 -2.80
C TYR A 43 16.15 -2.24 -1.52
N GLN A 44 16.20 -3.58 -1.63
CA GLN A 44 16.33 -4.49 -0.48
C GLN A 44 15.22 -4.27 0.57
N ALA A 45 14.00 -3.94 0.12
CA ALA A 45 12.88 -3.64 0.99
C ALA A 45 12.54 -4.83 1.90
N THR A 46 12.36 -4.56 3.20
CA THR A 46 11.94 -5.56 4.20
C THR A 46 10.43 -5.55 4.42
N LEU A 47 9.81 -4.37 4.39
CA LEU A 47 8.38 -4.16 4.53
C LEU A 47 7.88 -3.30 3.37
N VAL A 48 6.73 -3.68 2.80
CA VAL A 48 6.11 -2.98 1.67
C VAL A 48 4.68 -2.61 2.04
N PRO A 49 4.38 -1.32 2.30
CA PRO A 49 3.03 -0.89 2.64
C PRO A 49 2.12 -1.01 1.41
N VAL A 50 1.08 -1.84 1.50
CA VAL A 50 0.16 -2.09 0.39
C VAL A 50 -1.27 -2.31 0.87
N GLY A 51 -2.22 -2.11 -0.05
CA GLY A 51 -3.60 -2.57 0.12
C GLY A 51 -3.71 -4.09 -0.03
N ALA A 52 -4.80 -4.65 0.50
CA ALA A 52 -5.08 -6.08 0.43
C ALA A 52 -5.12 -6.63 -1.01
N ASP A 53 -5.49 -5.81 -1.99
CA ASP A 53 -5.53 -6.17 -3.40
C ASP A 53 -4.14 -6.53 -3.96
N GLN A 54 -3.07 -5.98 -3.40
CA GLN A 54 -1.69 -6.19 -3.88
C GLN A 54 -0.99 -7.39 -3.24
N LEU A 55 -1.62 -8.10 -2.30
CA LEU A 55 -1.01 -9.23 -1.57
C LEU A 55 -0.42 -10.29 -2.51
N GLN A 56 -1.13 -10.61 -3.60
CA GLN A 56 -0.64 -11.60 -4.57
C GLN A 56 0.64 -11.15 -5.28
N HIS A 57 0.81 -9.84 -5.56
CA HIS A 57 2.04 -9.34 -6.17
C HIS A 57 3.21 -9.34 -5.19
N ILE A 58 2.95 -9.08 -3.90
CA ILE A 58 3.98 -9.18 -2.87
C ILE A 58 4.42 -10.63 -2.69
N GLU A 59 3.51 -11.61 -2.71
CA GLU A 59 3.91 -13.02 -2.67
C GLU A 59 4.66 -13.46 -3.93
N PHE A 60 4.33 -12.91 -5.09
CA PHE A 60 5.12 -13.10 -6.31
C PHE A 60 6.55 -12.55 -6.16
N ALA A 61 6.71 -11.32 -5.65
CA ALA A 61 8.03 -10.73 -5.39
C ALA A 61 8.85 -11.56 -4.38
N ARG A 62 8.20 -12.10 -3.34
CA ARG A 62 8.82 -12.99 -2.35
C ARG A 62 9.28 -14.31 -2.96
N SER A 63 8.44 -14.91 -3.80
CA SER A 63 8.76 -16.14 -4.51
C SER A 63 9.94 -15.94 -5.46
N LEU A 64 9.99 -14.81 -6.18
CA LEU A 64 11.13 -14.44 -7.02
C LEU A 64 12.42 -14.24 -6.21
N ALA A 65 12.35 -13.55 -5.07
CA ALA A 65 13.51 -13.35 -4.20
C ALA A 65 14.09 -14.69 -3.70
N ARG A 66 13.22 -15.59 -3.20
CA ARG A 66 13.60 -16.93 -2.74
C ARG A 66 14.17 -17.78 -3.88
N SER A 67 13.53 -17.74 -5.04
CA SER A 67 13.98 -18.49 -6.22
C SER A 67 15.35 -18.01 -6.68
N PHE A 68 15.55 -16.69 -6.80
CA PHE A 68 16.85 -16.13 -7.17
C PHE A 68 17.94 -16.53 -6.17
N ASN A 69 17.68 -16.36 -4.87
CA ASN A 69 18.64 -16.70 -3.82
C ASN A 69 19.01 -18.20 -3.76
N SER A 70 18.10 -19.08 -4.19
CA SER A 70 18.34 -20.54 -4.20
C SER A 70 19.03 -21.03 -5.47
N HIS A 71 18.67 -20.48 -6.63
CA HIS A 71 19.17 -20.96 -7.93
C HIS A 71 20.51 -20.31 -8.32
N VAL A 72 20.75 -19.07 -7.92
CA VAL A 72 21.96 -18.35 -8.29
C VAL A 72 23.07 -18.67 -7.29
N ARG A 73 23.98 -19.55 -7.72
CA ARG A 73 25.04 -20.15 -6.89
C ARG A 73 26.12 -19.17 -6.41
N SER A 74 26.30 -18.07 -7.13
CA SER A 74 27.28 -17.04 -6.80
C SER A 74 26.75 -16.22 -5.63
N ARG A 75 27.17 -16.58 -4.41
CA ARG A 75 26.97 -15.69 -3.26
C ARG A 75 27.75 -14.40 -3.54
N PRO A 76 27.19 -13.21 -3.24
CA PRO A 76 27.99 -12.00 -3.16
C PRO A 76 29.21 -12.27 -2.27
N GLU A 77 30.32 -11.59 -2.52
CA GLU A 77 31.61 -11.80 -1.82
C GLU A 77 31.46 -11.81 -0.28
N SER A 78 30.41 -11.17 0.23
CA SER A 78 29.98 -11.14 1.63
C SER A 78 29.27 -12.39 2.17
N GLY A 79 29.12 -13.47 1.41
CA GLY A 79 28.62 -14.76 1.88
C GLY A 79 27.11 -14.86 2.16
N GLY A 80 26.29 -13.90 1.70
CA GLY A 80 24.85 -13.80 1.99
C GLY A 80 23.90 -14.06 0.81
N ASN A 81 22.60 -13.82 1.02
CA ASN A 81 21.59 -13.79 -0.05
C ASN A 81 21.67 -12.48 -0.84
N VAL A 82 21.37 -12.52 -2.13
CA VAL A 82 21.35 -11.32 -2.99
C VAL A 82 20.16 -10.42 -2.67
N PHE A 83 19.00 -11.01 -2.40
CA PHE A 83 17.79 -10.28 -2.05
C PHE A 83 17.30 -10.60 -0.64
N ARG A 84 16.89 -9.56 0.09
CA ARG A 84 15.99 -9.71 1.23
C ARG A 84 14.60 -10.10 0.76
N VAL A 85 13.91 -10.95 1.52
CA VAL A 85 12.54 -11.36 1.22
C VAL A 85 11.58 -10.33 1.83
N PRO A 86 10.84 -9.55 1.03
CA PRO A 86 9.96 -8.50 1.53
C PRO A 86 8.73 -9.09 2.23
N TRP A 87 8.14 -8.35 3.17
CA TRP A 87 6.86 -8.69 3.80
C TRP A 87 5.81 -7.59 3.51
N PRO A 88 4.54 -7.96 3.29
CA PRO A 88 3.49 -6.96 3.15
C PRO A 88 3.23 -6.29 4.50
N ALA A 89 3.14 -4.97 4.50
CA ALA A 89 2.56 -4.19 5.60
C ALA A 89 1.16 -3.77 5.15
N LEU A 90 0.14 -4.47 5.63
CA LEU A 90 -1.23 -4.15 5.28
C LEU A 90 -1.62 -2.82 5.90
N SER A 91 -1.96 -1.85 5.06
CA SER A 91 -2.62 -0.65 5.55
C SER A 91 -4.03 -1.02 6.00
N ALA A 92 -4.41 -0.59 7.21
CA ALA A 92 -5.78 -0.69 7.72
C ALA A 92 -6.76 0.25 6.98
N ALA A 93 -6.36 0.79 5.82
CA ALA A 93 -7.16 1.68 5.00
C ALA A 93 -8.54 1.07 4.74
N GLN A 94 -9.55 1.68 5.36
CA GLN A 94 -10.93 1.25 5.21
C GLN A 94 -11.37 1.46 3.76
N ARG A 95 -12.18 0.53 3.27
CA ARG A 95 -12.66 0.53 1.90
C ARG A 95 -13.72 1.62 1.74
N ILE A 96 -13.30 2.80 1.28
CA ILE A 96 -14.22 3.89 0.96
C ILE A 96 -14.96 3.61 -0.36
N MET A 97 -16.27 3.79 -0.34
CA MET A 97 -17.18 3.55 -1.47
C MET A 97 -17.46 4.82 -2.26
N SER A 98 -17.94 4.66 -3.49
CA SER A 98 -18.32 5.75 -4.37
C SER A 98 -19.50 6.54 -3.81
N LEU A 99 -19.41 7.87 -3.89
CA LEU A 99 -20.48 8.78 -3.46
C LEU A 99 -21.74 8.66 -4.34
N LYS A 100 -21.61 8.14 -5.55
CA LYS A 100 -22.75 7.97 -6.49
C LYS A 100 -23.25 6.53 -6.55
N ARG A 101 -22.39 5.56 -6.29
CA ARG A 101 -22.71 4.13 -6.28
C ARG A 101 -22.14 3.50 -5.00
N PRO A 102 -22.85 3.59 -3.86
CA PRO A 102 -22.33 3.14 -2.56
C PRO A 102 -21.96 1.66 -2.46
N THR A 103 -22.38 0.82 -3.42
CA THR A 103 -21.98 -0.59 -3.51
C THR A 103 -20.65 -0.81 -4.25
N GLN A 104 -20.13 0.22 -4.93
CA GLN A 104 -18.88 0.16 -5.69
C GLN A 104 -17.78 0.92 -4.96
N LYS A 105 -16.56 0.38 -4.99
CA LYS A 105 -15.38 1.06 -4.42
C LYS A 105 -15.14 2.38 -5.15
N MET A 106 -14.75 3.42 -4.41
CA MET A 106 -14.31 4.67 -5.03
C MET A 106 -13.11 4.41 -5.95
N SER A 107 -13.18 4.90 -7.20
CA SER A 107 -12.12 4.73 -8.19
C SER A 107 -11.75 6.04 -8.85
N LYS A 108 -10.44 6.29 -9.01
CA LYS A 108 -9.91 7.42 -9.79
C LYS A 108 -10.35 7.36 -11.26
N SER A 109 -10.58 6.17 -11.80
CA SER A 109 -10.92 5.95 -13.21
C SER A 109 -12.42 5.98 -13.51
N ASP A 110 -13.28 6.23 -12.51
CA ASP A 110 -14.72 6.35 -12.74
C ASP A 110 -15.00 7.58 -13.63
N PRO A 111 -15.82 7.43 -14.69
CA PRO A 111 -16.12 8.53 -15.60
C PRO A 111 -16.88 9.69 -14.93
N ASP A 112 -17.64 9.43 -13.85
CA ASP A 112 -18.33 10.47 -13.11
C ASP A 112 -17.39 11.08 -12.05
N PRO A 113 -16.94 12.33 -12.19
CA PRO A 113 -16.08 12.97 -11.19
C PRO A 113 -16.77 13.16 -9.84
N LYS A 114 -18.11 13.17 -9.79
CA LYS A 114 -18.89 13.30 -8.54
C LYS A 114 -18.92 12.00 -7.72
N SER A 115 -18.43 10.90 -8.28
CA SER A 115 -18.32 9.61 -7.58
C SER A 115 -17.23 9.58 -6.51
N ARG A 116 -16.29 10.52 -6.55
CA ARG A 116 -15.06 10.53 -5.75
C ARG A 116 -14.71 11.92 -5.24
N ILE A 117 -13.89 11.96 -4.20
CA ILE A 117 -13.21 13.17 -3.72
C ILE A 117 -11.74 13.05 -4.10
N LEU A 118 -11.20 14.08 -4.75
CA LEU A 118 -9.77 14.20 -5.02
C LEU A 118 -9.14 15.03 -3.91
N ILE A 119 -7.90 14.70 -3.55
CA ILE A 119 -7.14 15.47 -2.56
C ILE A 119 -6.83 16.92 -3.03
N THR A 120 -6.97 17.16 -4.34
CA THR A 120 -6.78 18.46 -4.98
C THR A 120 -8.10 19.20 -5.19
N ASP A 121 -9.26 18.62 -4.84
CA ASP A 121 -10.54 19.31 -4.96
C ASP A 121 -10.56 20.55 -4.06
N THR A 122 -11.20 21.64 -4.51
CA THR A 122 -11.43 22.81 -3.65
C THR A 122 -12.46 22.53 -2.57
N ARG A 123 -12.53 23.40 -1.56
CA ARG A 123 -13.57 23.32 -0.52
C ARG A 123 -14.97 23.24 -1.13
N GLU A 124 -15.26 24.09 -2.11
CA GLU A 124 -16.56 24.17 -2.77
C GLU A 124 -16.89 22.87 -3.52
N GLU A 125 -15.90 22.27 -4.19
CA GLU A 125 -16.07 21.01 -4.91
C GLU A 125 -16.33 19.84 -3.95
N ILE A 126 -15.60 19.77 -2.83
CA ILE A 126 -15.81 18.77 -1.78
C ILE A 126 -17.23 18.87 -1.22
N HIS A 127 -17.67 20.08 -0.83
CA HIS A 127 -19.03 20.32 -0.35
C HIS A 127 -20.08 19.92 -1.39
N ALA A 128 -19.90 20.30 -2.65
CA ALA A 128 -20.84 19.96 -3.73
C ALA A 128 -20.94 18.44 -3.95
N LYS A 129 -19.81 17.73 -3.92
CA LYS A 129 -19.73 16.27 -4.09
C LYS A 129 -20.40 15.52 -2.93
N ILE A 130 -20.10 15.89 -1.69
CA ILE A 130 -20.68 15.25 -0.50
C ILE A 130 -22.17 15.57 -0.39
N LYS A 131 -22.58 16.80 -0.66
CA LYS A 131 -24.01 17.19 -0.72
C LYS A 131 -24.77 16.39 -1.77
N GLY A 132 -24.14 16.12 -2.91
CA GLY A 132 -24.67 15.29 -4.01
C GLY A 132 -24.53 13.78 -3.84
N ALA A 133 -23.95 13.31 -2.72
CA ALA A 133 -23.78 11.89 -2.45
C ALA A 133 -25.14 11.19 -2.32
N VAL A 134 -25.23 9.98 -2.87
CA VAL A 134 -26.42 9.15 -2.86
C VAL A 134 -26.60 8.54 -1.47
N THR A 135 -27.76 8.82 -0.88
CA THR A 135 -28.22 8.27 0.40
C THR A 135 -29.64 7.72 0.21
N ASP A 136 -30.14 7.01 1.20
CA ASP A 136 -31.55 6.59 1.26
C ASP A 136 -32.49 7.77 1.64
N SER A 137 -33.78 7.45 1.74
CA SER A 137 -34.84 8.38 2.12
C SER A 137 -35.28 8.20 3.58
N GLU A 138 -34.58 7.37 4.37
CA GLU A 138 -34.92 7.15 5.77
C GLU A 138 -34.42 8.33 6.62
N PRO A 139 -35.24 8.85 7.55
CA PRO A 139 -34.82 9.92 8.44
C PRO A 139 -33.77 9.44 9.44
N GLY A 140 -32.93 10.37 9.90
CA GLY A 140 -31.88 10.10 10.87
C GLY A 140 -30.68 9.33 10.31
N ILE A 141 -29.65 9.20 11.15
CA ILE A 141 -28.38 8.56 10.82
C ILE A 141 -28.28 7.22 11.54
N SER A 142 -27.97 6.17 10.79
CA SER A 142 -27.69 4.84 11.35
C SER A 142 -26.62 4.16 10.50
N TYR A 143 -25.88 3.24 11.11
CA TYR A 143 -24.84 2.47 10.44
C TYR A 143 -25.37 1.07 10.10
N ASP A 144 -25.52 0.79 8.82
CA ASP A 144 -25.87 -0.52 8.27
C ASP A 144 -25.32 -0.58 6.84
N ILE A 145 -24.29 -1.39 6.61
CA ILE A 145 -23.59 -1.47 5.31
C ILE A 145 -24.50 -2.10 4.25
N ASP A 146 -25.37 -3.02 4.63
CA ASP A 146 -26.22 -3.76 3.69
C ASP A 146 -27.47 -2.97 3.32
N LYS A 147 -28.12 -2.34 4.30
CA LYS A 147 -29.38 -1.60 4.09
C LYS A 147 -29.16 -0.13 3.76
N ARG A 148 -28.17 0.52 4.37
CA ARG A 148 -27.89 1.96 4.22
C ARG A 148 -26.45 2.23 3.78
N PRO A 149 -25.97 1.62 2.69
CA PRO A 149 -24.55 1.69 2.29
C PRO A 149 -24.05 3.12 2.07
N GLY A 150 -24.90 4.02 1.56
CA GLY A 150 -24.54 5.41 1.33
C GLY A 150 -24.30 6.20 2.63
N VAL A 151 -25.16 5.99 3.63
CA VAL A 151 -25.04 6.64 4.94
C VAL A 151 -23.85 6.07 5.71
N SER A 152 -23.72 4.74 5.74
CA SER A 152 -22.59 4.04 6.37
C SER A 152 -21.25 4.48 5.79
N ASN A 153 -21.15 4.65 4.47
CA ASN A 153 -19.93 5.16 3.84
C ASN A 153 -19.58 6.59 4.29
N LEU A 154 -20.57 7.47 4.48
CA LEU A 154 -20.33 8.83 4.99
C LEU A 154 -19.92 8.83 6.47
N VAL A 155 -20.46 7.92 7.28
CA VAL A 155 -20.03 7.70 8.67
C VAL A 155 -18.58 7.21 8.71
N ASP A 156 -18.22 6.27 7.85
CA ASP A 156 -16.85 5.78 7.74
C ASP A 156 -15.89 6.90 7.31
N ILE A 157 -16.28 7.73 6.33
CA ILE A 157 -15.49 8.91 5.94
C ILE A 157 -15.29 9.84 7.14
N LEU A 158 -16.37 10.21 7.84
CA LEU A 158 -16.31 11.09 9.01
C LEU A 158 -15.36 10.54 10.09
N ARG A 159 -15.52 9.26 10.44
CA ARG A 159 -14.69 8.57 11.43
C ARG A 159 -13.21 8.64 11.07
N ASN A 160 -12.87 8.40 9.80
CA ASN A 160 -11.48 8.38 9.35
C ASN A 160 -10.85 9.78 9.34
N VAL A 161 -11.57 10.82 8.90
CA VAL A 161 -11.01 12.19 8.85
C VAL A 161 -10.91 12.84 10.23
N THR A 162 -11.77 12.44 11.17
CA THR A 162 -11.72 12.92 12.57
C THR A 162 -10.80 12.09 13.46
N SER A 163 -10.22 10.99 12.94
CA SER A 163 -9.42 10.03 13.71
C SER A 163 -10.09 9.52 14.99
N LEU A 164 -11.43 9.44 14.99
CA LEU A 164 -12.18 8.94 16.13
C LEU A 164 -11.93 7.44 16.30
N SER A 165 -11.55 7.04 17.51
CA SER A 165 -11.38 5.63 17.88
C SER A 165 -12.70 4.90 18.13
N LEU A 166 -13.83 5.60 18.06
CA LEU A 166 -15.16 5.03 18.26
C LEU A 166 -15.54 4.08 17.10
N ALA A 167 -16.38 3.10 17.42
CA ALA A 167 -17.00 2.24 16.43
C ALA A 167 -17.96 3.06 15.54
N PRO A 168 -18.09 2.76 14.23
CA PRO A 168 -18.99 3.47 13.34
C PRO A 168 -20.44 3.52 13.85
N GLU A 169 -20.91 2.46 14.49
CA GLU A 169 -22.25 2.36 15.07
C GLU A 169 -22.47 3.37 16.21
N ALA A 170 -21.45 3.61 17.03
CA ALA A 170 -21.51 4.59 18.11
C ALA A 170 -21.58 6.02 17.57
N ILE A 171 -20.78 6.33 16.54
CA ILE A 171 -20.81 7.63 15.86
C ILE A 171 -22.19 7.87 15.23
N ALA A 172 -22.74 6.86 14.55
CA ALA A 172 -24.07 6.97 13.96
C ALA A 172 -25.16 7.18 15.01
N LYS A 173 -25.05 6.53 16.17
CA LYS A 173 -25.97 6.70 17.30
C LYS A 173 -25.94 8.13 17.87
N ASP A 174 -24.76 8.71 18.04
CA ASP A 174 -24.62 10.09 18.52
C ASP A 174 -25.25 11.11 17.54
N LEU A 175 -25.35 10.74 16.26
CA LEU A 175 -25.90 11.55 15.18
C LEU A 175 -27.32 11.13 14.78
N GLU A 176 -27.98 10.22 15.51
CA GLU A 176 -29.23 9.58 15.09
C GLU A 176 -30.34 10.58 14.75
N ASN A 177 -30.41 11.68 15.51
CA ASN A 177 -31.44 12.71 15.39
C ASN A 177 -31.07 13.83 14.39
N MET A 178 -29.89 13.74 13.77
CA MET A 178 -29.41 14.74 12.82
C MET A 178 -30.11 14.58 11.47
N THR A 179 -30.48 15.71 10.85
CA THR A 179 -31.00 15.66 9.47
C THR A 179 -29.91 15.26 8.48
N MET A 180 -30.26 14.52 7.43
CA MET A 180 -29.30 14.07 6.41
C MET A 180 -28.54 15.24 5.75
N ARG A 181 -29.21 16.40 5.60
CA ARG A 181 -28.58 17.61 5.06
C ARG A 181 -27.49 18.12 6.01
N ALA A 182 -27.80 18.26 7.28
CA ALA A 182 -26.84 18.76 8.27
C ALA A 182 -25.69 17.76 8.48
N PHE A 183 -25.98 16.45 8.41
CA PHE A 183 -24.95 15.41 8.45
C PHE A 183 -23.98 15.52 7.27
N LYS A 184 -24.48 15.63 6.03
CA LYS A 184 -23.63 15.82 4.84
C LYS A 184 -22.77 17.09 4.93
N GLU A 185 -23.32 18.18 5.47
CA GLU A 185 -22.56 19.41 5.69
C GLU A 185 -21.42 19.20 6.68
N MET A 186 -21.70 18.55 7.83
CA MET A 186 -20.69 18.21 8.83
C MET A 186 -19.60 17.31 8.27
N VAL A 187 -19.94 16.30 7.48
CA VAL A 187 -18.95 15.43 6.82
C VAL A 187 -18.09 16.26 5.86
N ALA A 188 -18.70 17.15 5.07
CA ALA A 188 -17.96 18.01 4.16
C ALA A 188 -16.99 18.94 4.89
N ASP A 189 -17.44 19.60 5.96
CA ASP A 189 -16.59 20.48 6.75
C ASP A 189 -15.38 19.75 7.35
N ASN A 190 -15.58 18.55 7.90
CA ASN A 190 -14.50 17.74 8.47
C ASN A 190 -13.53 17.22 7.41
N VAL A 191 -14.01 16.84 6.23
CA VAL A 191 -13.14 16.47 5.11
C VAL A 191 -12.30 17.66 4.67
N CYS A 192 -12.91 18.84 4.51
CA CYS A 192 -12.21 20.07 4.14
C CYS A 192 -11.17 20.48 5.18
N GLN A 193 -11.49 20.37 6.47
CA GLN A 193 -10.56 20.65 7.56
C GLN A 193 -9.38 19.66 7.56
N CYS A 194 -9.65 18.38 7.33
CA CYS A 194 -8.59 17.36 7.24
C CYS A 194 -7.63 17.60 6.06
N LEU A 195 -8.11 18.24 4.99
CA LEU A 195 -7.33 18.55 3.78
C LEU A 195 -6.85 20.01 3.73
N GLU A 196 -7.00 20.76 4.83
CA GLU A 196 -6.63 22.17 4.89
C GLU A 196 -5.14 22.36 4.55
N GLY A 197 -4.86 23.34 3.69
CA GLY A 197 -3.51 23.65 3.20
C GLY A 197 -2.95 22.68 2.16
N VAL A 198 -3.55 21.50 1.93
CA VAL A 198 -3.06 20.54 0.93
C VAL A 198 -3.27 21.06 -0.49
N HIS A 199 -4.45 21.63 -0.77
CA HIS A 199 -4.76 22.24 -2.07
C HIS A 199 -3.81 23.40 -2.37
N ASP A 200 -3.66 24.35 -1.44
CA ASP A 200 -2.78 25.51 -1.62
C ASP A 200 -1.33 25.10 -1.86
N ARG A 201 -0.83 24.13 -1.09
CA ARG A 201 0.53 23.61 -1.27
C ARG A 201 0.68 22.87 -2.60
N PHE A 202 -0.36 22.17 -3.06
CA PHE A 202 -0.37 21.53 -4.37
C PHE A 202 -0.27 22.56 -5.49
N GLU A 203 -1.11 23.60 -5.46
CA GLU A 203 -1.09 24.68 -6.47
C GLU A 203 0.26 25.42 -6.46
N GLU A 204 0.81 25.73 -5.29
CA GLU A 204 2.13 26.35 -5.15
C GLU A 204 3.23 25.48 -5.78
N LEU A 205 3.21 24.16 -5.54
CA LEU A 205 4.19 23.23 -6.07
C LEU A 205 4.04 22.98 -7.57
N MET A 206 2.83 23.11 -8.11
CA MET A 206 2.53 22.92 -9.54
C MET A 206 2.74 24.17 -10.38
N ASP A 207 2.98 25.33 -9.78
CA ASP A 207 3.36 26.55 -10.49
C ASP A 207 4.63 26.29 -11.34
N PRO A 208 4.61 26.52 -12.66
CA PRO A 208 5.76 26.29 -13.54
C PRO A 208 7.03 27.07 -13.16
N SER A 209 6.89 28.18 -12.44
CA SER A 209 8.01 28.97 -11.92
C SER A 209 8.63 28.35 -10.66
N ASN A 210 7.91 27.44 -9.98
CA ASN A 210 8.39 26.75 -8.80
C ASN A 210 9.25 25.52 -9.19
N GLN A 211 10.54 25.59 -8.91
CA GLN A 211 11.47 24.51 -9.24
C GLN A 211 11.58 23.43 -8.16
N THR A 212 10.88 23.58 -7.03
CA THR A 212 11.02 22.69 -5.86
C THR A 212 10.80 21.22 -6.22
N LEU A 213 9.74 20.90 -6.97
CA LEU A 213 9.45 19.52 -7.38
C LEU A 213 10.57 18.91 -8.23
N ASN A 214 11.14 19.70 -9.14
CA ASN A 214 12.22 19.22 -10.02
C ASN A 214 13.50 18.94 -9.22
N ILE A 215 13.84 19.83 -8.28
CA ILE A 215 15.00 19.68 -7.42
C ILE A 215 14.85 18.43 -6.53
N GLU A 216 13.71 18.30 -5.85
CA GLU A 216 13.42 17.14 -4.99
C GLU A 216 13.39 15.82 -5.78
N ALA A 217 12.80 15.82 -6.98
CA ALA A 217 12.80 14.65 -7.85
C ALA A 217 14.21 14.27 -8.32
N GLU A 218 15.06 15.25 -8.67
CA GLU A 218 16.43 15.01 -9.09
C GLU A 218 17.28 14.46 -7.93
N GLU A 219 17.16 15.05 -6.74
CA GLU A 219 17.82 14.55 -5.54
C GLU A 219 17.35 13.14 -5.16
N GLY A 220 16.05 12.91 -5.18
CA GLY A 220 15.44 11.61 -4.95
C GLY A 220 15.97 10.56 -5.94
N ALA A 221 16.06 10.91 -7.22
CA ALA A 221 16.62 10.04 -8.25
C ALA A 221 18.10 9.73 -8.01
N LYS A 222 18.91 10.71 -7.60
CA LYS A 222 20.33 10.50 -7.22
C LYS A 222 20.45 9.56 -6.01
N LYS A 223 19.64 9.78 -4.96
CA LYS A 223 19.59 8.94 -3.75
C LYS A 223 19.20 7.49 -4.11
N ALA A 224 18.12 7.32 -4.88
CA ALA A 224 17.64 6.02 -5.33
C ALA A 224 18.68 5.28 -6.20
N ARG A 225 19.28 5.97 -7.18
CA ARG A 225 20.27 5.39 -8.09
C ARG A 225 21.49 4.83 -7.35
N ARG A 226 21.98 5.50 -6.31
CA ARG A 226 23.10 5.01 -5.50
C ARG A 226 22.81 3.63 -4.87
N VAL A 227 21.62 3.44 -4.32
CA VAL A 227 21.19 2.17 -3.72
C VAL A 227 20.99 1.11 -4.81
N ALA A 228 20.29 1.47 -5.89
CA ALA A 228 19.98 0.58 -7.00
C ALA A 228 21.24 0.02 -7.68
N ILE A 229 22.25 0.86 -7.93
CA ILE A 229 23.52 0.43 -8.55
C ILE A 229 24.21 -0.66 -7.72
N ARG A 230 24.22 -0.51 -6.39
CA ARG A 230 24.83 -1.51 -5.50
C ARG A 230 24.13 -2.86 -5.61
N THR A 231 22.80 -2.89 -5.56
CA THR A 231 22.03 -4.13 -5.72
C THR A 231 22.21 -4.72 -7.12
N MET A 232 22.17 -3.89 -8.16
CA MET A 232 22.36 -4.36 -9.54
C MET A 232 23.74 -4.93 -9.80
N ARG A 233 24.78 -4.40 -9.15
CA ARG A 233 26.12 -5.00 -9.20
C ARG A 233 26.09 -6.40 -8.61
N SER A 234 25.55 -6.57 -7.41
CA SER A 234 25.41 -7.90 -6.80
C SER A 234 24.65 -8.88 -7.70
N VAL A 235 23.55 -8.44 -8.32
CA VAL A 235 22.77 -9.27 -9.26
C VAL A 235 23.60 -9.65 -10.49
N LYS A 236 24.26 -8.68 -11.14
CA LYS A 236 25.10 -8.92 -12.32
C LYS A 236 26.23 -9.88 -12.02
N ASN A 237 26.89 -9.73 -10.88
CA ASN A 237 28.02 -10.58 -10.47
C ASN A 237 27.53 -11.99 -10.21
N SER A 238 26.38 -12.09 -9.55
CA SER A 238 25.79 -13.39 -9.22
C SER A 238 25.39 -14.16 -10.49
N LEU A 239 24.96 -13.44 -11.54
CA LEU A 239 24.62 -14.00 -12.84
C LEU A 239 25.82 -14.15 -13.81
N GLY A 240 27.03 -13.73 -13.42
CA GLY A 240 28.21 -13.76 -14.31
C GLY A 240 28.19 -12.71 -15.43
N LEU A 241 27.40 -11.64 -15.29
CA LEU A 241 27.24 -10.58 -16.28
C LEU A 241 28.27 -9.45 -16.17
N GLU A 242 29.10 -9.43 -15.12
CA GLU A 242 30.14 -8.41 -14.94
C GLU A 242 31.33 -8.60 -15.90
N SER A 243 31.63 -9.86 -16.27
CA SER A 243 32.76 -10.23 -17.13
C SER A 243 32.64 -9.81 -18.60
N PHE A 244 31.54 -9.18 -19.03
CA PHE A 244 31.36 -8.69 -20.40
C PHE A 244 31.68 -7.20 -20.60
N CYS A 245 31.94 -6.44 -19.53
CA CYS A 245 32.25 -4.99 -19.58
C CYS A 245 33.62 -4.65 -18.95
N ALA A 246 34.68 -5.37 -19.31
CA ALA A 246 36.04 -5.00 -18.88
C ALA A 246 36.63 -3.80 -19.68
N SER A 247 35.90 -3.25 -20.66
CA SER A 247 36.40 -2.17 -21.53
C SER A 247 35.37 -1.07 -21.79
N SER A 248 34.70 -0.55 -20.76
CA SER A 248 34.06 0.77 -20.77
C SER A 248 33.42 0.98 -19.42
N ASN A 249 33.90 1.97 -18.65
CA ASN A 249 33.08 2.92 -17.88
C ASN A 249 33.95 3.64 -16.84
N MET A 250 34.56 4.74 -17.28
CA MET A 250 35.18 5.77 -16.44
C MET A 250 34.20 6.31 -15.37
N TRP A 251 32.90 6.35 -15.72
CA TRP A 251 31.79 6.81 -14.88
C TRP A 251 31.53 5.98 -13.62
N ASP A 252 31.75 4.67 -13.65
CA ASP A 252 31.54 3.80 -12.48
C ASP A 252 32.63 4.01 -11.42
N ARG A 253 33.85 4.35 -11.84
CA ARG A 253 34.99 4.59 -10.94
C ARG A 253 34.91 5.94 -10.23
N GLU A 254 34.39 6.96 -10.90
CA GLU A 254 34.29 8.32 -10.37
C GLU A 254 33.21 8.42 -9.27
N MET A 255 32.07 7.75 -9.47
CA MET A 255 30.98 7.66 -8.48
C MET A 255 31.33 6.84 -7.23
N ILE A 256 32.18 5.82 -7.35
CA ILE A 256 32.70 5.07 -6.20
C ILE A 256 33.60 5.96 -5.33
N ARG A 257 34.38 6.85 -5.96
CA ARG A 257 35.33 7.73 -5.28
C ARG A 257 34.65 8.81 -4.44
N GLU A 258 33.47 9.26 -4.86
CA GLU A 258 32.63 10.20 -4.10
C GLU A 258 31.85 9.55 -2.94
N SER A 259 31.77 8.22 -2.91
CA SER A 259 30.97 7.49 -1.92
C SER A 259 31.67 7.16 -0.60
N GLY A 260 32.90 7.65 -0.39
CA GLY A 260 33.57 7.70 0.93
C GLY A 260 33.45 6.44 1.77
N THR A 261 34.10 5.34 1.37
CA THR A 261 34.27 4.19 2.25
C THR A 261 35.42 4.45 3.21
N ASP A 262 35.12 4.97 4.40
CA ASP A 262 35.98 4.82 5.56
C ASP A 262 35.85 3.36 6.03
N ASN A 263 36.85 2.57 5.66
CA ASN A 263 36.88 1.14 5.90
C ASN A 263 37.55 0.90 7.26
N THR A 264 36.82 1.16 8.34
CA THR A 264 37.16 0.67 9.68
C THR A 264 36.10 -0.33 10.11
N ILE A 265 36.45 -1.61 9.97
CA ILE A 265 35.72 -2.73 10.55
C ILE A 265 35.99 -2.68 12.06
N ALA A 266 35.02 -2.16 12.81
CA ALA A 266 34.92 -2.42 14.24
C ALA A 266 34.02 -3.65 14.42
N GLU A 267 34.60 -4.77 14.84
CA GLU A 267 33.88 -5.93 15.34
C GLU A 267 33.17 -5.54 16.65
N ASP A 268 31.89 -5.19 16.58
CA ASP A 268 31.03 -5.11 17.77
C ASP A 268 30.08 -6.30 17.80
N SER A 269 30.59 -7.38 18.40
CA SER A 269 29.82 -8.54 18.85
C SER A 269 28.95 -8.17 20.06
N ASN A 270 27.84 -7.44 19.85
CA ASN A 270 26.64 -7.48 20.71
C ASN A 270 25.49 -6.62 20.16
N THR A 271 24.72 -7.10 19.18
CA THR A 271 23.46 -6.43 18.81
C THR A 271 22.30 -6.99 19.63
N THR A 272 22.17 -6.50 20.86
CA THR A 272 20.86 -6.51 21.55
C THR A 272 19.94 -5.56 20.78
N ILE A 273 18.86 -6.10 20.20
CA ILE A 273 17.81 -5.34 19.52
C ILE A 273 17.19 -4.37 20.55
N ARG A 274 17.51 -3.07 20.44
CA ARG A 274 16.76 -2.01 21.11
C ARG A 274 15.65 -1.56 20.17
N TYR A 275 14.42 -1.95 20.50
CA TYR A 275 13.21 -1.39 19.91
C TYR A 275 13.17 0.10 20.22
N ILE A 276 13.22 0.96 19.20
CA ILE A 276 12.88 2.36 19.36
C ILE A 276 11.36 2.46 19.24
N THR A 277 10.69 2.53 20.39
CA THR A 277 9.26 2.76 20.53
C THR A 277 8.97 4.24 20.33
N THR A 278 8.17 4.60 19.32
CA THR A 278 7.52 5.91 19.28
C THR A 278 6.19 5.84 20.02
N LYS A 279 6.12 6.66 21.10
CA LYS A 279 5.00 7.08 21.95
C LYS A 279 4.09 5.99 22.57
N GLU A 280 4.05 6.06 23.88
CA GLU A 280 3.34 5.25 24.88
C GLU A 280 1.85 5.07 24.57
N GLY A 281 1.37 3.82 24.71
CA GLY A 281 -0.04 3.46 24.62
C GLY A 281 -0.33 2.17 23.83
N THR A 282 0.58 1.70 22.99
CA THR A 282 0.36 0.53 22.10
C THR A 282 0.96 -0.78 22.61
N ALA A 283 1.89 -0.74 23.57
CA ALA A 283 2.55 -1.94 24.08
C ALA A 283 1.58 -2.86 24.85
N ASP A 284 0.67 -2.27 25.63
CA ASP A 284 -0.33 -3.01 26.41
C ASP A 284 -1.40 -3.63 25.49
N ALA A 285 -1.82 -2.91 24.45
CA ALA A 285 -2.77 -3.41 23.46
C ALA A 285 -2.22 -4.58 22.63
N ILE A 286 -0.90 -4.61 22.38
CA ILE A 286 -0.25 -5.71 21.65
C ILE A 286 -0.04 -6.93 22.57
N GLN A 287 0.29 -6.74 23.85
CA GLN A 287 0.36 -7.81 24.84
C GLN A 287 -1.01 -8.47 25.05
N GLU A 288 -2.08 -7.68 25.11
CA GLU A 288 -3.45 -8.18 25.25
C GLU A 288 -3.93 -8.94 23.99
N ALA A 289 -3.56 -8.46 22.80
CA ALA A 289 -3.83 -9.15 21.54
C ALA A 289 -3.06 -10.48 21.40
N LEU A 290 -1.82 -10.55 21.89
CA LEU A 290 -1.02 -11.78 21.90
C LEU A 290 -1.50 -12.80 22.94
N ALA A 291 -2.02 -12.34 24.09
CA ALA A 291 -2.62 -13.20 25.11
C ALA A 291 -3.97 -13.80 24.65
N GLY A 292 -4.74 -13.08 23.83
CA GLY A 292 -5.99 -13.57 23.23
C GLY A 292 -5.80 -14.67 22.19
N LEU A 293 -4.73 -14.60 21.39
CA LEU A 293 -4.43 -15.59 20.35
C LEU A 293 -3.95 -16.95 20.90
N ASN A 294 -3.29 -16.97 22.07
CA ASN A 294 -2.83 -18.22 22.69
C ASN A 294 -3.93 -18.98 23.46
N LYS A 295 -5.10 -18.39 23.70
CA LYS A 295 -6.24 -19.09 24.33
C LYS A 295 -7.17 -19.78 23.34
N GLN A 296 -7.16 -19.41 22.07
CA GLN A 296 -8.02 -20.03 21.04
C GLN A 296 -7.39 -21.28 20.38
N SER A 297 -6.11 -21.57 20.61
CA SER A 297 -5.42 -22.76 20.07
C SER A 297 -5.48 -24.00 20.99
N SER A 298 -6.12 -23.92 22.16
CA SER A 298 -6.14 -24.99 23.17
C SER A 298 -7.50 -25.70 23.35
N GLN A 299 -8.45 -25.52 22.43
CA GLN A 299 -9.74 -26.25 22.46
C GLN A 299 -10.14 -26.71 21.05
N VAL A 300 -9.53 -27.78 20.54
CA VAL A 300 -10.13 -28.68 19.53
C VAL A 300 -9.62 -30.11 19.76
N ASP A 301 -10.53 -30.95 20.28
CA ASP A 301 -10.74 -32.40 20.12
C ASP A 301 -9.58 -33.42 20.34
N GLU A 302 -9.69 -34.15 21.45
CA GLU A 302 -9.10 -35.50 21.62
C GLU A 302 -9.93 -36.55 20.84
N PRO A 303 -9.31 -37.51 20.14
CA PRO A 303 -10.04 -38.61 19.50
C PRO A 303 -10.35 -39.74 20.50
N GLU A 304 -11.63 -40.13 20.56
CA GLU A 304 -12.12 -41.33 21.23
C GLU A 304 -11.37 -42.59 20.76
N THR A 305 -10.70 -43.26 21.70
CA THR A 305 -10.10 -44.57 21.47
C THR A 305 -11.12 -45.66 21.79
N THR A 306 -11.59 -46.34 20.75
CA THR A 306 -12.31 -47.61 20.84
C THR A 306 -11.36 -48.70 21.38
N LYS A 307 -11.69 -49.31 22.52
CA LYS A 307 -11.06 -50.56 22.99
C LYS A 307 -11.75 -51.78 22.37
N PRO A 308 -11.02 -52.85 22.06
CA PRO A 308 -11.60 -54.12 21.66
C PRO A 308 -11.86 -55.04 22.87
N GLN A 309 -12.88 -55.88 22.70
CA GLN A 309 -13.40 -56.98 23.54
C GLN A 309 -14.25 -56.59 24.76
#